data_AF-A0A0Q7XYK9-F1
#
_entry.id   AF-A0A0Q7XYK9-F1
#
_cell.length_a   1.000
_cell.length_b   1.000
_cell.length_c   1.000
_cell.angle_alpha   90.00
_cell.angle_beta   90.00
_cell.angle_gamma   90.00
#
_symmetry.space_group_name_H-M   'P 1'
#
loop_
_entity.id
_entity.type
_entity.pdbx_description
1 polymer ?
#
loop_
_entity_poly.entity_id
_entity_poly.type
_entity_poly.pdbx_seq_one_letter_code
_entity_poly.pdbx_strand_id
1 'polypeptide(L)'
;MTADILTRLRKATGADRELDAEIAVFARWHPYGPEHWLNRSPEAAFSILSAGRVNFSLPDETEPRGGWVVPSFTDSIDASLALVERMLPGWGGLIGIGTGTSIHTADLWSEARAHQNSEEEEENPLVGEDAHGEHRCLPIAVLIALFTALQEKENTNADA
;
A
#
# COMPACT_ATOMS: atom_id res chain seq x y z
N MET A 1 -7.42 -6.98 -8.18
CA MET A 1 -6.12 -6.29 -8.39
C MET A 1 -5.25 -6.39 -7.14
N THR A 2 -5.82 -6.13 -5.96
CA THR A 2 -5.19 -6.27 -4.63
C THR A 2 -4.50 -7.64 -4.41
N ALA A 3 -5.19 -8.75 -4.71
CA ALA A 3 -4.65 -10.11 -4.54
C ALA A 3 -3.44 -10.44 -5.44
N ASP A 4 -3.34 -9.81 -6.63
CA ASP A 4 -2.24 -10.02 -7.57
C ASP A 4 -0.96 -9.31 -7.08
N ILE A 5 -1.10 -8.05 -6.65
CA ILE A 5 -0.01 -7.27 -6.03
C ILE A 5 0.51 -7.96 -4.76
N LEU A 6 -0.39 -8.45 -3.90
CA LEU A 6 -0.02 -9.17 -2.69
C LEU A 6 0.77 -10.45 -3.01
N THR A 7 0.36 -11.19 -4.04
CA THR A 7 1.08 -12.40 -4.50
C THR A 7 2.48 -12.07 -4.99
N ARG A 8 2.65 -10.95 -5.70
CA ARG A 8 3.97 -10.46 -6.15
C ARG A 8 4.85 -10.03 -4.98
N LEU A 9 4.32 -9.25 -4.04
CA LEU A 9 5.04 -8.79 -2.86
C LEU A 9 5.60 -9.95 -2.03
N ARG A 10 4.81 -11.02 -1.84
CA ARG A 10 5.24 -12.23 -1.11
C ARG A 10 6.37 -13.01 -1.81
N LYS A 11 6.52 -12.85 -3.13
CA LYS A 11 7.58 -13.50 -3.93
C LYS A 11 8.77 -12.57 -4.19
N ALA A 12 8.63 -11.29 -3.90
CA ALA A 12 9.68 -10.32 -4.11
C ALA A 12 10.91 -10.69 -3.27
N THR A 13 12.10 -10.44 -3.80
CA THR A 13 13.36 -10.71 -3.08
C THR A 13 14.06 -9.43 -2.64
N GLY A 14 13.59 -8.27 -3.10
CA GLY A 14 14.14 -6.95 -2.83
C GLY A 14 13.40 -5.90 -3.65
N ALA A 15 14.01 -4.74 -3.84
CA ALA A 15 13.46 -3.64 -4.63
C ALA A 15 13.00 -4.10 -6.03
N ASP A 16 11.79 -3.73 -6.41
CA ASP A 16 11.18 -4.02 -7.71
C ASP A 16 10.47 -2.77 -8.24
N ARG A 17 11.09 -2.12 -9.22
CA ARG A 17 10.59 -0.89 -9.82
C ARG A 17 9.34 -1.09 -10.68
N GLU A 18 9.14 -2.27 -11.24
CA GLU A 18 7.91 -2.58 -11.98
C GLU A 18 6.75 -2.77 -11.00
N LEU A 19 7.00 -3.46 -9.89
CA LEU A 19 6.03 -3.58 -8.80
C LEU A 19 5.70 -2.23 -8.17
N ASP A 20 6.69 -1.34 -7.97
CA ASP A 20 6.44 0.02 -7.50
C ASP A 20 5.44 0.77 -8.42
N ALA A 21 5.60 0.62 -9.73
CA ALA A 21 4.72 1.25 -10.71
C ALA A 21 3.29 0.68 -10.67
N GLU A 22 3.14 -0.63 -10.51
CA GLU A 22 1.83 -1.26 -10.31
C GLU A 22 1.14 -0.76 -9.04
N ILE A 23 1.90 -0.66 -7.95
CA ILE A 23 1.42 -0.12 -6.68
C ILE A 23 0.97 1.35 -6.85
N ALA A 24 1.74 2.18 -7.55
CA ALA A 24 1.33 3.56 -7.85
C ALA A 24 0.03 3.63 -8.64
N VAL A 25 -0.12 2.76 -9.65
CA VAL A 25 -1.34 2.70 -10.46
C VAL A 25 -2.54 2.30 -9.61
N PHE A 26 -2.38 1.24 -8.80
CA PHE A 26 -3.41 0.78 -7.89
C PHE A 26 -3.83 1.88 -6.90
N ALA A 27 -2.84 2.53 -6.27
CA ALA A 27 -3.05 3.57 -5.28
C ALA A 27 -3.50 4.92 -5.86
N ARG A 28 -3.65 5.02 -7.18
CA ARG A 28 -3.89 6.27 -7.91
C ARG A 28 -2.93 7.37 -7.44
N TRP A 29 -1.66 6.99 -7.31
CA TRP A 29 -0.62 7.87 -6.79
C TRP A 29 -0.18 8.85 -7.89
N HIS A 30 -0.08 10.12 -7.52
CA HIS A 30 0.35 11.18 -8.42
C HIS A 30 1.14 12.24 -7.61
N PRO A 31 2.24 12.80 -8.16
CA PRO A 31 3.08 13.75 -7.43
C PRO A 31 2.36 15.03 -7.01
N TYR A 32 1.28 15.38 -7.72
CA TYR A 32 0.46 16.57 -7.44
C TYR A 32 -0.86 16.28 -6.71
N GLY A 33 -1.15 15.02 -6.34
CA GLY A 33 -2.39 14.66 -5.64
C GLY A 33 -3.38 13.81 -6.46
N PRO A 34 -4.29 13.07 -5.79
CA PRO A 34 -5.25 12.13 -6.41
C PRO A 34 -6.19 12.77 -7.44
N GLU A 35 -6.54 14.03 -7.28
CA GLU A 35 -7.39 14.79 -8.18
C GLU A 35 -6.81 14.90 -9.59
N HIS A 36 -5.48 14.84 -9.71
CA HIS A 36 -4.79 14.83 -10.99
C HIS A 36 -4.85 13.45 -11.68
N TRP A 37 -5.28 12.41 -10.97
CA TRP A 37 -5.53 11.08 -11.52
C TRP A 37 -6.85 11.03 -12.31
N LEU A 38 -7.89 11.73 -11.84
CA LEU A 38 -9.26 11.65 -12.37
C LEU A 38 -9.54 12.59 -13.56
N ASN A 39 -8.63 13.51 -13.87
CA ASN A 39 -8.75 14.39 -15.04
C ASN A 39 -8.31 13.74 -16.36
N ARG A 40 -8.09 12.42 -16.39
CA ARG A 40 -7.66 11.71 -17.59
C ARG A 40 -8.69 10.64 -17.94
N SER A 41 -9.19 10.74 -19.18
CA SER A 41 -10.26 9.94 -19.78
C SER A 41 -10.25 8.46 -19.31
N PRO A 42 -11.41 7.80 -19.13
CA PRO A 42 -11.48 6.35 -18.98
C PRO A 42 -10.82 5.57 -20.14
N GLU A 43 -10.51 6.23 -21.25
CA GLU A 43 -9.76 5.69 -22.40
C GLU A 43 -8.25 5.91 -22.31
N ALA A 44 -7.75 6.59 -21.27
CA ALA A 44 -6.33 6.84 -21.09
C ALA A 44 -5.61 5.52 -20.79
N ALA A 45 -4.84 5.03 -21.76
CA ALA A 45 -3.96 3.90 -21.57
C ALA A 45 -2.75 4.36 -20.72
N PHE A 46 -2.57 3.75 -19.56
CA PHE A 46 -1.32 3.86 -18.82
C PHE A 46 -0.37 2.77 -19.32
N SER A 47 0.90 3.14 -19.46
CA SER A 47 1.98 2.20 -19.74
C SER A 47 2.95 2.23 -18.58
N ILE A 48 3.13 1.08 -17.94
CA ILE A 48 4.22 0.86 -17.01
C ILE A 48 5.46 0.71 -17.87
N LEU A 49 6.32 1.73 -17.84
CA LEU A 49 7.60 1.70 -18.50
C LEU A 49 8.62 1.08 -17.55
N SER A 50 9.64 0.44 -18.13
CA SER A 50 10.77 -0.08 -17.36
C SER A 50 11.41 0.99 -16.47
N ALA A 51 12.03 0.55 -15.36
CA ALA A 51 12.64 1.40 -14.33
C ALA A 51 11.66 2.20 -13.43
N GLY A 52 10.39 1.80 -13.35
CA GLY A 52 9.43 2.40 -12.41
C GLY A 52 8.98 3.79 -12.84
N ARG A 53 8.77 3.94 -14.15
CA ARG A 53 8.13 5.10 -14.74
C ARG A 53 6.72 4.70 -15.14
N VAL A 54 5.76 5.55 -14.81
CA VAL A 54 4.40 5.42 -15.34
C VAL A 54 4.21 6.52 -16.37
N ASN A 55 3.81 6.12 -17.57
CA ASN A 55 3.49 7.04 -18.65
C ASN A 55 2.01 6.97 -18.96
N PHE A 56 1.44 8.11 -19.33
CA PHE A 56 0.05 8.23 -19.70
C PHE A 56 -0.01 8.71 -21.14
N SER A 57 -0.59 7.88 -22.01
CA SER A 57 -0.94 8.30 -23.35
C SER A 57 -2.42 8.70 -23.34
N LEU A 58 -2.70 9.97 -23.62
CA LEU A 58 -4.07 10.40 -23.92
C LEU A 58 -4.41 10.01 -25.36
N PRO A 59 -5.66 9.63 -25.67
CA PRO A 59 -6.06 9.19 -27.01
C PRO A 59 -5.80 10.22 -28.13
N ASP A 60 -5.70 11.50 -27.77
CA ASP A 60 -5.65 12.63 -28.72
C ASP A 60 -4.38 13.49 -28.57
N GLU A 61 -3.35 13.00 -27.86
CA GLU A 61 -2.07 13.70 -27.76
C GLU A 61 -0.97 12.93 -28.47
N THR A 62 -0.39 13.55 -29.49
CA THR A 62 0.73 13.02 -30.29
C THR A 62 2.06 12.98 -29.54
N GLU A 63 2.12 13.58 -28.34
CA GLU A 63 3.29 13.52 -27.47
C GLU A 63 2.93 13.04 -26.07
N PRO A 64 3.66 12.06 -25.51
CA PRO A 64 3.47 11.64 -24.13
C PRO A 64 3.80 12.81 -23.21
N ARG A 65 2.79 13.33 -22.48
CA ARG A 65 3.01 14.30 -21.40
C ARG A 65 3.82 13.63 -20.28
N GLY A 66 5.14 13.82 -20.35
CA GLY A 66 6.14 13.56 -19.32
C GLY A 66 5.77 12.47 -18.31
N GLY A 67 6.26 11.24 -18.53
CA GLY A 67 6.17 10.20 -17.51
C GLY A 67 6.81 10.66 -16.20
N TRP A 68 6.19 10.33 -15.07
CA TRP A 68 6.73 10.64 -13.76
C TRP A 68 7.46 9.44 -13.17
N VAL A 69 8.39 9.74 -12.27
CA VAL A 69 9.12 8.75 -11.51
C VAL A 69 8.27 8.36 -10.31
N VAL A 70 7.98 7.07 -10.19
CA VAL A 70 7.23 6.53 -9.07
C VAL A 70 8.13 6.47 -7.83
N PRO A 71 7.66 6.75 -6.60
CA PRO A 71 8.44 6.52 -5.40
C PRO A 71 8.89 5.05 -5.32
N SER A 72 10.01 4.80 -4.66
CA SER A 72 10.52 3.44 -4.50
C SER A 72 9.84 2.71 -3.35
N PHE A 73 8.56 2.37 -3.49
CA PHE A 73 7.76 1.76 -2.40
C PHE A 73 8.38 0.47 -1.85
N THR A 74 8.98 -0.36 -2.70
CA THR A 74 9.60 -1.64 -2.34
C THR A 74 11.01 -1.51 -1.77
N ASP A 75 11.61 -0.32 -1.82
CA ASP A 75 13.01 -0.06 -1.42
C ASP A 75 13.13 0.99 -0.31
N SER A 76 12.22 1.96 -0.26
CA SER A 76 12.21 3.08 0.68
C SER A 76 11.10 2.90 1.71
N ILE A 77 11.51 2.87 2.97
CA ILE A 77 10.58 2.78 4.11
C ILE A 77 9.70 4.03 4.21
N ASP A 78 10.26 5.21 3.95
CA ASP A 78 9.48 6.46 3.98
C ASP A 78 8.41 6.45 2.88
N ALA A 79 8.76 5.95 1.69
CA ALA A 79 7.81 5.84 0.59
C ALA A 79 6.67 4.86 0.91
N SER A 80 6.98 3.70 1.51
CA SER A 80 5.95 2.72 1.87
C SER A 80 5.06 3.21 3.02
N LEU A 81 5.62 3.88 4.03
CA LEU A 81 4.83 4.48 5.12
C LEU A 81 3.94 5.62 4.62
N ALA A 82 4.47 6.52 3.79
CA ALA A 82 3.66 7.59 3.19
C ALA A 82 2.50 7.03 2.33
N LEU A 83 2.70 5.86 1.72
CA LEU A 83 1.63 5.17 1.01
C LEU A 83 0.58 4.59 1.97
N VAL A 84 0.98 4.01 3.10
CA VAL A 84 0.07 3.52 4.15
C VAL A 84 -0.81 4.65 4.67
N GLU A 85 -0.20 5.78 5.09
CA GLU A 85 -0.93 6.94 5.61
C GLU A 85 -1.98 7.47 4.62
N ARG A 86 -1.65 7.42 3.32
CA ARG A 86 -2.56 7.83 2.25
C ARG A 86 -3.71 6.85 2.05
N MET A 87 -3.43 5.55 2.05
CA MET A 87 -4.41 4.52 1.68
C MET A 87 -5.30 4.10 2.85
N LEU A 88 -4.77 4.19 4.06
CA LEU A 88 -5.42 3.84 5.32
C LEU A 88 -5.28 5.01 6.31
N PRO A 89 -5.90 6.17 6.03
CA PRO A 89 -5.81 7.32 6.93
C PRO A 89 -6.40 6.97 8.30
N GLY A 90 -5.66 7.27 9.36
CA GLY A 90 -6.03 6.95 10.74
C GLY A 90 -5.60 5.55 11.21
N TRP A 91 -5.09 4.70 10.33
CA TRP A 91 -4.56 3.39 10.75
C TRP A 91 -3.15 3.54 11.32
N GLY A 92 -2.79 2.63 12.24
CA GLY A 92 -1.47 2.59 12.83
C GLY A 92 -0.82 1.21 12.67
N GLY A 93 0.37 1.03 13.22
CA GLY A 93 1.02 -0.27 13.20
C GLY A 93 2.14 -0.38 14.23
N LEU A 94 2.47 -1.61 14.57
CA LEU A 94 3.62 -1.99 15.37
C LEU A 94 4.64 -2.66 14.46
N ILE A 95 5.87 -2.15 14.49
CA ILE A 95 7.00 -2.73 13.76
C ILE A 95 7.81 -3.57 14.75
N GLY A 96 7.78 -4.89 14.59
CA GLY A 96 8.60 -5.84 15.33
C GLY A 96 9.94 -6.06 14.61
N ILE A 97 11.05 -5.70 15.25
CA ILE A 97 12.40 -5.91 14.72
C ILE A 97 13.05 -7.07 15.48
N GLY A 98 13.25 -8.22 14.82
CA GLY A 98 13.82 -9.43 15.41
C GLY A 98 14.58 -10.28 14.39
N THR A 99 14.58 -11.62 14.56
CA THR A 99 15.20 -12.56 13.61
C THR A 99 14.52 -12.60 12.24
N GLY A 100 13.34 -12.00 12.14
CA GLY A 100 12.69 -11.53 10.93
C GLY A 100 12.16 -10.11 11.18
N THR A 101 11.96 -9.33 10.13
CA THR A 101 11.23 -8.06 10.23
C THR A 101 9.75 -8.35 10.00
N SER A 102 8.94 -8.24 11.06
CA SER A 102 7.50 -8.41 10.99
C SER A 102 6.82 -7.07 11.27
N ILE A 103 5.79 -6.77 10.48
CA ILE A 103 4.98 -5.57 10.65
C ILE A 103 3.54 -6.02 10.86
N HIS A 104 2.99 -5.53 11.95
CA HIS A 104 1.60 -5.73 12.32
C HIS A 104 0.92 -4.37 12.13
N THR A 105 0.04 -4.26 11.14
CA THR A 105 -0.78 -3.06 10.97
C THR A 105 -2.15 -3.34 11.58
N ALA A 106 -2.60 -2.43 12.44
CA ALA A 106 -3.89 -2.54 13.07
C ALA A 106 -4.56 -1.16 13.09
N ASP A 107 -5.88 -1.12 13.13
CA ASP A 107 -6.61 0.11 13.35
C ASP A 107 -6.43 0.58 14.80
N LEU A 108 -5.27 1.17 15.08
CA LEU A 108 -4.88 1.61 16.43
C LEU A 108 -5.72 2.79 16.94
N TRP A 109 -6.46 3.48 16.06
CA TRP A 109 -7.10 4.76 16.38
C TRP A 109 -8.61 4.82 16.07
N SER A 110 -9.24 3.75 15.58
CA SER A 110 -10.71 3.72 15.57
C SER A 110 -11.26 3.87 16.97
N GLU A 111 -12.43 4.52 17.07
CA GLU A 111 -13.18 4.66 18.32
C GLU A 111 -13.46 3.29 19.00
N ALA A 112 -13.41 2.19 18.24
CA ALA A 112 -13.50 0.84 18.77
C ALA A 112 -12.36 0.46 19.73
N ARG A 113 -11.15 1.04 19.57
CA ARG A 113 -9.98 0.78 20.45
C ARG A 113 -9.69 1.89 21.46
N ALA A 114 -10.26 3.08 21.32
CA ALA A 114 -10.10 4.17 22.29
C ALA A 114 -10.61 3.84 23.71
N HIS A 115 -11.27 2.68 23.89
CA HIS A 115 -11.78 2.18 25.16
C HIS A 115 -11.02 0.97 25.74
N GLN A 116 -9.93 0.51 25.12
CA GLN A 116 -9.10 -0.57 25.69
C GLN A 116 -8.11 -0.02 26.73
N ASN A 117 -8.64 0.38 27.89
CA ASN A 117 -7.84 0.71 29.07
C ASN A 117 -7.37 -0.58 29.78
N SER A 118 -6.06 -0.84 29.61
CA SER A 118 -5.04 -1.56 30.38
C SER A 118 -5.31 -2.45 31.62
N GLU A 119 -6.53 -2.69 32.12
CA GLU A 119 -6.67 -3.39 33.42
C GLU A 119 -7.53 -4.66 33.45
N GLU A 120 -8.34 -4.98 32.43
CA GLU A 120 -9.24 -6.16 32.52
C GLU A 120 -9.04 -7.28 31.50
N GLU A 121 -8.15 -7.17 30.53
CA GLU A 121 -7.94 -8.26 29.57
C GLU A 121 -6.46 -8.55 29.36
N GLU A 122 -6.03 -9.66 29.95
CA GLU A 122 -4.86 -10.47 29.57
C GLU A 122 -5.05 -11.09 28.16
N GLU A 123 -5.91 -10.49 27.32
CA GLU A 123 -6.13 -10.84 25.94
C GLU A 123 -5.11 -10.10 25.09
N ASN A 124 -4.31 -10.90 24.41
CA ASN A 124 -3.29 -10.52 23.44
C ASN A 124 -3.67 -9.19 22.72
N PRO A 125 -2.86 -8.12 22.78
CA PRO A 125 -3.15 -6.83 22.12
C PRO A 125 -3.29 -6.92 20.58
N LEU A 126 -3.19 -8.14 20.07
CA LEU A 126 -3.27 -8.58 18.69
C LEU A 126 -4.59 -9.31 18.35
N VAL A 127 -5.55 -9.43 19.28
CA VAL A 127 -6.90 -9.91 18.94
C VAL A 127 -7.56 -8.82 18.09
N GLY A 128 -7.71 -9.10 16.79
CA GLY A 128 -8.08 -8.13 15.75
C GLY A 128 -6.92 -7.64 14.87
N GLU A 129 -5.80 -8.39 14.79
CA GLU A 129 -4.78 -8.19 13.75
C GLU A 129 -5.32 -8.55 12.36
N ASP A 130 -6.04 -7.62 11.76
CA ASP A 130 -6.64 -7.78 10.43
C ASP A 130 -5.62 -7.52 9.28
N ALA A 131 -4.31 -7.44 9.60
CA ALA A 131 -3.27 -7.31 8.58
C ALA A 131 -1.85 -7.53 9.11
N HIS A 132 -1.27 -8.65 8.70
CA HIS A 132 0.11 -9.01 9.00
C HIS A 132 0.98 -9.03 7.73
N GLY A 133 2.18 -8.46 7.81
CA GLY A 133 3.21 -8.55 6.77
C GLY A 133 4.56 -8.95 7.34
N GLU A 134 5.10 -10.06 6.84
CA GLU A 134 6.47 -10.51 7.16
C GLU A 134 7.31 -10.56 5.89
N HIS A 135 8.49 -9.94 5.94
CA HIS A 135 9.46 -10.01 4.87
C HIS A 135 10.85 -9.61 5.36
N ARG A 136 11.91 -10.14 4.73
CA ARG A 136 13.31 -9.78 5.03
C ARG A 136 13.66 -8.31 4.72
N CYS A 137 12.86 -7.67 3.87
CA CYS A 137 12.99 -6.27 3.46
C CYS A 137 11.83 -5.50 4.08
N LEU A 138 12.14 -4.56 4.98
CA LEU A 138 11.17 -3.82 5.78
C LEU A 138 10.10 -3.09 4.92
N PRO A 139 10.44 -2.34 3.85
CA PRO A 139 9.43 -1.73 2.97
C PRO A 139 8.44 -2.73 2.38
N ILE A 140 8.91 -3.92 1.98
CA ILE A 140 8.04 -4.97 1.42
C ILE A 140 7.14 -5.54 2.51
N ALA A 141 7.63 -5.72 3.74
CA ALA A 141 6.79 -6.14 4.87
C ALA A 141 5.67 -5.11 5.14
N VAL A 142 5.97 -3.80 5.09
CA VAL A 142 4.95 -2.73 5.19
C VAL A 142 3.89 -2.88 4.09
N LEU A 143 4.33 -3.09 2.86
CA LEU A 143 3.42 -3.23 1.73
C LEU A 143 2.55 -4.49 1.82
N ILE A 144 3.10 -5.63 2.28
CA ILE A 144 2.31 -6.85 2.49
C ILE A 144 1.22 -6.59 3.53
N ALA A 145 1.57 -5.94 4.65
CA ALA A 145 0.61 -5.57 5.68
C ALA A 145 -0.48 -4.65 5.13
N LEU A 146 -0.11 -3.57 4.42
CA LEU A 146 -1.03 -2.65 3.75
C LEU A 146 -2.02 -3.36 2.82
N PHE A 147 -1.52 -4.18 1.89
CA PHE A 147 -2.36 -4.84 0.90
C PHE A 147 -3.24 -5.94 1.52
N THR A 148 -2.82 -6.53 2.65
CA THR A 148 -3.65 -7.44 3.43
C THR A 148 -4.79 -6.67 4.10
N ALA A 149 -4.50 -5.54 4.75
CA ALA A 149 -5.52 -4.68 5.36
C ALA A 149 -6.56 -4.19 4.34
N LEU A 150 -6.11 -3.80 3.15
CA LEU A 150 -7.01 -3.38 2.07
C LEU A 150 -7.91 -4.52 1.59
N GLN A 151 -7.36 -5.74 1.47
CA GLN A 151 -8.14 -6.92 1.08
C GLN A 151 -9.18 -7.27 2.14
N GLU A 152 -8.84 -7.18 3.42
CA GLU A 152 -9.79 -7.45 4.50
C GLU A 152 -10.89 -6.39 4.57
N LYS A 153 -10.54 -5.11 4.44
CA LYS A 153 -11.51 -4.02 4.34
C LYS A 153 -12.46 -4.19 3.14
N GLU A 154 -11.97 -4.67 2.01
CA GLU A 154 -12.81 -5.02 0.84
C GLU A 154 -13.80 -6.14 1.19
N ASN A 155 -13.36 -7.18 1.91
CA ASN A 155 -14.21 -8.29 2.33
C ASN A 155 -15.28 -7.87 3.35
N THR A 156 -14.90 -7.11 4.39
CA THR A 156 -15.86 -6.64 5.41
C THR A 156 -16.96 -5.77 4.82
N ASN A 157 -16.64 -4.93 3.83
CA ASN A 157 -17.63 -4.10 3.14
C ASN A 157 -18.54 -4.90 2.19
N ALA A 158 -18.14 -6.11 1.78
CA ALA A 158 -18.95 -6.96 0.91
C ALA A 158 -20.02 -7.76 1.69
N ASP A 159 -19.77 -8.02 2.98
CA ASP A 159 -20.66 -8.77 3.87
C ASP A 159 -21.70 -7.89 4.60
N ALA A 160 -21.56 -6.56 4.52
CA ALA A 160 -22.44 -5.55 5.16
C ALA A 160 -23.54 -5.05 4.21
#